data_AF-A0A924NLU1-F1
#
_entry.id   AF-A0A924NLU1-F1
#
_cell.length_a   1.000
_cell.length_b   1.000
_cell.length_c   1.000
_cell.angle_alpha   90.00
_cell.angle_beta   90.00
_cell.angle_gamma   90.00
#
_symmetry.space_group_name_H-M   'P 1'
#
loop_
_entity.id
_entity.type
_entity.pdbx_description
1 polymer ?
#
loop_
_entity_poly.entity_id
_entity_poly.type
_entity_poly.pdbx_seq_one_letter_code
_entity_poly.pdbx_strand_id
1 'polypeptide(L)'
;MSRICREVRELLPAYVDGTLSRVRRPLVALHLRRCGDCQAEFSRQRALRTSLVALATAAVPPEGLLDQLLEQSASPRGAAPLRGAVSGARPALSVALLAAGAVAGAGAGWVSWASARHLRHRFRP
;
A
#
# COMPACT_ATOMS: atom_id res chain seq x y z
N MET A 1 6.56 25.91 -1.44
CA MET A 1 7.44 24.97 -0.69
C MET A 1 7.10 25.05 0.80
N SER A 2 6.68 23.95 1.43
CA SER A 2 6.20 23.96 2.83
C SER A 2 7.36 23.86 3.85
N ARG A 3 7.12 24.24 5.11
CA ARG A 3 8.09 24.07 6.21
C ARG A 3 8.59 22.62 6.32
N ILE A 4 7.68 21.66 6.17
CA ILE A 4 7.99 20.22 6.24
C ILE A 4 8.91 19.79 5.10
N CYS A 5 8.67 20.28 3.87
CA CYS A 5 9.56 19.99 2.74
C CYS A 5 10.98 20.47 3.00
N ARG A 6 11.14 21.64 3.63
CA ARG A 6 12.46 22.17 3.98
C ARG A 6 13.17 21.29 5.01
N GLU A 7 12.48 20.96 6.10
CA GLU A 7 13.04 20.08 7.15
C GLU A 7 13.40 18.70 6.60
N VAL A 8 12.56 18.11 5.75
CA VAL A 8 12.86 16.82 5.12
C VAL A 8 14.09 16.92 4.23
N ARG A 9 14.23 17.98 3.41
CA ARG A 9 15.40 18.18 2.56
C ARG A 9 16.69 18.29 3.35
N GLU A 10 16.66 18.97 4.50
CA GLU A 10 17.82 19.05 5.42
C GLU A 10 18.20 17.67 5.98
N LEU A 11 17.23 16.76 6.15
CA LEU A 11 17.45 15.39 6.64
C LEU A 11 17.79 14.37 5.53
N LEU A 12 17.66 14.73 4.24
CA LEU A 12 17.86 13.79 3.13
C LEU A 12 19.26 13.18 3.05
N PRO A 13 20.36 13.93 3.24
CA PRO A 13 21.70 13.35 3.20
C PRO A 13 21.86 12.22 4.23
N ALA A 14 21.48 12.48 5.49
CA ALA A 14 21.52 11.47 6.56
C ALA A 14 20.54 10.30 6.31
N TYR A 15 19.43 10.55 5.62
CA TYR A 15 18.50 9.50 5.22
C TYR A 15 19.08 8.60 4.12
N VAL A 16 19.74 9.19 3.11
CA VAL A 16 20.43 8.49 2.00
C VAL A 16 21.60 7.66 2.54
N ASP A 17 22.35 8.21 3.48
CA ASP A 17 23.49 7.52 4.10
C ASP A 17 23.09 6.49 5.15
N GLY A 18 21.81 6.47 5.53
CA GLY A 18 21.28 5.55 6.52
C GLY A 18 21.66 5.89 7.97
N THR A 19 22.28 7.04 8.21
CA THR A 19 22.73 7.53 9.53
C THR A 19 21.64 8.26 10.32
N LEU A 20 20.48 8.52 9.70
CA LEU A 20 19.35 9.15 10.37
C LEU A 20 18.79 8.27 11.51
N SER A 21 18.43 8.90 12.63
CA SER A 21 17.89 8.21 13.80
C SER A 21 16.62 7.40 13.50
N ARG A 22 16.44 6.30 14.23
CA ARG A 22 15.27 5.39 14.08
C ARG A 22 13.93 6.11 14.27
N VAL A 23 13.90 7.18 15.05
CA VAL A 23 12.68 7.98 15.32
C VAL A 23 12.31 8.86 14.13
N ARG A 24 13.30 9.48 13.46
CA ARG A 24 13.04 10.44 12.36
C ARG A 24 12.88 9.77 11.00
N ARG A 25 13.52 8.61 10.80
CA ARG A 25 13.45 7.83 9.56
C ARG A 25 12.03 7.53 9.05
N PRO A 26 11.06 7.09 9.88
CA PRO A 26 9.70 6.84 9.41
C PRO A 26 8.97 8.12 8.96
N LEU A 27 9.24 9.27 9.61
CA LEU A 27 8.63 10.55 9.26
C LEU A 27 9.08 11.03 7.87
N VAL A 28 10.39 10.95 7.60
CA VAL A 28 10.95 11.26 6.27
C VAL A 28 10.38 10.31 5.22
N ALA A 29 10.34 9.00 5.52
CA ALA A 29 9.79 8.01 4.60
C ALA A 29 8.31 8.25 4.26
N LEU A 30 7.50 8.68 5.24
CA LEU A 30 6.10 9.03 5.01
C LEU A 30 5.96 10.24 4.10
N HIS A 31 6.79 11.27 4.29
CA HIS A 31 6.75 12.48 3.47
C HIS A 31 7.17 12.19 2.02
N LEU A 32 8.22 11.40 1.82
CA LEU A 32 8.71 11.00 0.49
C LEU A 32 7.63 10.29 -0.33
N ARG A 33 6.76 9.50 0.31
CA ARG A 33 5.61 8.84 -0.38
C ARG A 33 4.54 9.82 -0.84
N ARG A 34 4.47 11.02 -0.27
CA ARG A 34 3.39 11.99 -0.50
C ARG A 34 3.84 13.21 -1.31
N CYS A 35 5.14 13.51 -1.33
CA CYS A 35 5.68 14.71 -1.98
C CYS A 35 6.64 14.35 -3.11
N GLY A 36 6.21 14.59 -4.35
CA GLY A 36 7.01 14.35 -5.56
C GLY A 36 8.32 15.13 -5.60
N ASP A 37 8.32 16.39 -5.15
CA ASP A 37 9.53 17.23 -5.16
C ASP A 37 10.63 16.69 -4.24
N CYS A 38 10.24 16.26 -3.03
CA CYS A 38 11.18 15.67 -2.07
C CYS A 38 11.64 14.27 -2.52
N GLN A 39 10.76 13.51 -3.17
CA GLN A 39 11.12 12.23 -3.78
C GLN A 39 12.12 12.40 -4.93
N ALA A 40 11.95 13.41 -5.79
CA ALA A 40 12.88 13.73 -6.86
C ALA A 40 14.26 14.12 -6.32
N GLU A 41 14.31 14.93 -5.26
CA GLU A 41 15.57 15.30 -4.59
C GLU A 41 16.27 14.09 -3.97
N PHE A 42 15.52 13.22 -3.27
CA PHE A 42 16.05 11.96 -2.74
C PHE A 42 16.65 11.09 -3.84
N SER A 43 15.97 10.96 -4.98
CA SER A 43 16.48 10.19 -6.13
C SER A 43 17.78 10.79 -6.68
N ARG A 44 17.91 12.12 -6.78
CA ARG A 44 19.15 12.80 -7.19
C ARG A 44 20.31 12.50 -6.25
N GLN A 45 20.11 12.68 -4.95
CA GLN A 45 21.15 12.42 -3.94
C GLN A 45 21.56 10.94 -3.91
N ARG A 46 20.59 10.04 -4.04
CA ARG A 46 20.86 8.59 -4.11
C ARG A 46 21.67 8.22 -5.35
N ALA A 47 21.34 8.80 -6.51
CA ALA A 47 22.10 8.58 -7.75
C ALA A 47 23.55 9.06 -7.62
N LEU A 48 23.76 10.24 -7.03
CA LEU A 48 25.10 10.76 -6.74
C LEU A 48 25.89 9.84 -5.82
N ARG A 49 25.27 9.36 -4.73
CA ARG A 49 25.88 8.38 -3.84
C ARG A 49 26.29 7.11 -4.59
N THR A 50 25.42 6.58 -5.45
CA THR A 50 25.73 5.38 -6.24
C THR A 50 26.91 5.61 -7.17
N SER A 51 27.00 6.76 -7.85
CA SER A 51 28.17 7.08 -8.68
C SER A 51 29.45 7.21 -7.87
N LEU A 52 29.39 7.79 -6.67
CA LEU A 52 30.57 7.90 -5.79
C LEU A 52 31.04 6.54 -5.31
N VAL A 53 30.11 5.63 -4.95
CA VAL A 53 30.44 4.26 -4.55
C VAL A 53 31.05 3.47 -5.72
N ALA A 54 30.60 3.71 -6.95
CA ALA A 54 31.17 3.05 -8.13
C ALA A 54 32.62 3.50 -8.42
N LEU A 55 32.99 4.71 -8.03
CA LEU A 55 34.37 5.23 -8.12
C LEU A 55 35.25 4.77 -6.96
N ALA A 56 34.67 4.32 -5.85
CA ALA A 56 35.44 3.81 -4.72
C ALA A 56 36.12 2.50 -5.10
N THR A 57 37.39 2.35 -4.74
CA THR A 57 38.10 1.07 -4.86
C THR A 57 37.42 0.06 -3.95
N ALA A 58 36.83 -0.98 -4.55
CA ALA A 58 36.17 -2.03 -3.80
C ALA A 58 37.20 -2.76 -2.93
N ALA A 59 36.93 -2.83 -1.62
CA ALA A 59 37.65 -3.74 -0.75
C ALA A 59 37.36 -5.18 -1.20
N VAL A 60 38.40 -6.02 -1.26
CA VAL A 60 38.23 -7.45 -1.54
C VAL A 60 37.43 -8.07 -0.38
N PRO A 61 36.24 -8.63 -0.63
CA PRO A 61 35.48 -9.29 0.42
C PRO A 61 36.20 -10.56 0.87
N PRO A 62 36.06 -10.98 2.13
CA PRO A 62 36.61 -12.25 2.61
C PRO A 62 36.05 -13.43 1.81
N GLU A 63 36.88 -14.46 1.66
CA GLU A 63 36.52 -15.70 0.97
C GLU A 63 35.33 -16.42 1.62
N GLY A 64 34.45 -16.98 0.79
CA GLY A 64 33.22 -17.66 1.25
C GLY A 64 32.10 -16.74 1.76
N LEU A 65 32.29 -15.40 1.82
CA LEU A 65 31.25 -14.47 2.27
C LEU A 65 29.98 -14.55 1.40
N LEU A 66 30.14 -14.65 0.09
CA LEU A 66 29.01 -14.73 -0.84
C LEU A 66 28.19 -16.00 -0.58
N ASP A 67 28.85 -17.15 -0.42
CA ASP A 67 28.18 -18.43 -0.13
C ASP A 67 27.43 -18.37 1.21
N GLN A 68 28.06 -17.81 2.25
CA GLN A 68 27.41 -17.60 3.55
C GLN A 68 26.17 -16.70 3.45
N LEU A 69 26.24 -15.60 2.68
CA LEU A 69 25.09 -14.71 2.48
C LEU A 69 23.97 -15.39 1.69
N LEU A 70 24.32 -16.19 0.67
CA LEU A 70 23.36 -16.96 -0.12
C LEU A 70 22.63 -17.99 0.75
N GLU A 71 23.35 -18.77 1.55
CA GLU A 71 22.77 -19.72 2.51
C GLU A 71 21.87 -19.02 3.54
N GLN A 72 22.30 -17.87 4.07
CA GLN A 72 21.50 -17.09 5.02
C GLN A 72 20.21 -16.52 4.40
N SER A 73 20.25 -16.12 3.12
CA SER A 73 19.10 -15.60 2.39
C SER A 73 18.11 -16.67 1.92
N ALA A 74 18.62 -17.88 1.66
CA ALA A 74 17.81 -19.05 1.32
C ALA A 74 17.01 -19.59 2.52
N SER A 75 17.44 -19.27 3.75
CA SER A 75 16.65 -19.54 4.95
C SER A 75 15.33 -18.77 4.88
N PRO A 76 14.17 -19.42 5.04
CA PRO A 76 12.85 -18.78 4.94
C PRO A 76 12.57 -17.94 6.20
N ARG A 77 13.38 -16.92 6.46
CA ARG A 77 13.11 -15.92 7.49
C ARG A 77 12.06 -14.96 6.95
N GLY A 78 10.81 -15.35 7.14
CA GLY A 78 9.66 -14.46 6.96
C GLY A 78 9.19 -14.38 5.51
N ALA A 79 8.57 -15.47 5.03
CA ALA A 79 7.39 -15.30 4.18
C ALA A 79 6.32 -14.60 5.03
N ALA A 80 6.49 -13.30 5.29
CA ALA A 80 5.39 -12.47 5.77
C ALA A 80 4.28 -12.64 4.73
N PRO A 81 3.07 -13.08 5.11
CA PRO A 81 2.00 -13.18 4.15
C PRO A 81 1.88 -11.82 3.47
N LEU A 82 1.93 -11.83 2.13
CA LEU A 82 1.68 -10.67 1.31
C LEU A 82 0.53 -9.90 1.94
N ARG A 83 0.75 -8.62 2.25
CA ARG A 83 -0.23 -7.68 2.81
C ARG A 83 -1.44 -7.59 1.86
N GLY A 84 -2.30 -8.59 1.96
CA GLY A 84 -3.40 -8.91 1.07
C GLY A 84 -4.35 -9.95 1.67
N ALA A 85 -4.09 -10.41 2.91
CA ALA A 85 -5.16 -10.82 3.80
C ALA A 85 -5.95 -9.57 4.18
N VAL A 86 -6.83 -9.15 3.27
CA VAL A 86 -8.04 -8.41 3.61
C VAL A 86 -8.57 -8.97 4.92
N SER A 87 -8.48 -8.13 5.94
CA SER A 87 -9.29 -8.06 7.15
C SER A 87 -10.04 -9.34 7.51
N GLY A 88 -9.69 -9.91 8.67
CA GLY A 88 -10.42 -11.01 9.33
C GLY A 88 -11.85 -10.65 9.73
N ALA A 89 -12.71 -10.36 8.75
CA ALA A 89 -14.15 -10.28 8.88
C ALA A 89 -14.76 -11.16 7.77
N ARG A 90 -15.29 -12.30 8.21
CA ARG A 90 -16.00 -13.35 7.46
C ARG A 90 -16.68 -12.83 6.17
N PRO A 91 -16.19 -13.16 4.95
CA PRO A 91 -16.79 -12.71 3.69
C PRO A 91 -18.24 -13.19 3.48
N ALA A 92 -18.70 -14.16 4.28
CA ALA A 92 -20.07 -14.67 4.25
C ALA A 92 -21.14 -13.61 4.58
N LEU A 93 -20.85 -12.64 5.47
CA LEU A 93 -21.84 -11.65 5.88
C LEU A 93 -22.11 -10.60 4.78
N SER A 94 -21.08 -10.23 4.02
CA SER A 94 -21.20 -9.29 2.90
C SER A 94 -22.05 -9.88 1.76
N VAL A 95 -21.89 -11.18 1.48
CA VAL A 95 -22.68 -11.88 0.45
C VAL A 95 -24.14 -12.02 0.89
N ALA A 96 -24.40 -12.34 2.15
CA ALA A 96 -25.75 -12.48 2.69
C ALA A 96 -26.55 -11.16 2.63
N LEU A 97 -25.93 -10.02 2.96
CA LEU A 97 -26.57 -8.71 2.90
C LEU A 97 -26.97 -8.31 1.48
N LEU A 98 -26.10 -8.59 0.49
CA LEU A 98 -26.40 -8.31 -0.92
C LEU A 98 -27.56 -9.17 -1.44
N ALA A 99 -27.58 -10.46 -1.09
CA ALA A 99 -28.65 -11.36 -1.50
C ALA A 99 -30.01 -10.98 -0.89
N ALA A 100 -30.04 -10.61 0.41
CA ALA A 100 -31.27 -10.19 1.09
C ALA A 100 -31.85 -8.91 0.48
N GLY A 101 -31.01 -7.93 0.13
CA GLY A 101 -31.45 -6.70 -0.53
C GLY A 101 -32.11 -6.93 -1.90
N ALA A 102 -31.56 -7.84 -2.71
CA ALA A 102 -32.12 -8.17 -4.02
C ALA A 102 -33.51 -8.83 -3.93
N VAL A 103 -33.73 -9.73 -2.97
CA VAL A 103 -35.02 -10.41 -2.77
C VAL A 103 -36.10 -9.42 -2.30
N ALA A 104 -35.77 -8.54 -1.34
CA ALA A 104 -36.70 -7.53 -0.84
C ALA A 104 -37.13 -6.55 -1.93
N GLY A 105 -36.19 -6.10 -2.78
CA GLY A 105 -36.48 -5.19 -3.89
C GLY A 105 -37.42 -5.80 -4.94
N ALA A 106 -37.17 -7.06 -5.34
CA ALA A 106 -38.00 -7.76 -6.32
C ALA A 106 -39.42 -8.04 -5.78
N GLY A 107 -39.55 -8.41 -4.51
CA GLY A 107 -40.84 -8.68 -3.87
C GLY A 107 -41.75 -7.44 -3.79
N ALA A 108 -41.21 -6.30 -3.35
CA ALA A 108 -41.95 -5.04 -3.26
C ALA A 108 -42.40 -4.54 -4.65
N GLY A 109 -41.54 -4.70 -5.66
CA GLY A 109 -41.88 -4.39 -7.06
C GLY A 109 -43.02 -5.25 -7.60
N TRP A 110 -43.02 -6.56 -7.32
CA TRP A 110 -44.05 -7.47 -7.81
C TRP A 110 -45.42 -7.22 -7.17
N VAL A 111 -45.45 -7.03 -5.84
CA VAL A 111 -46.70 -6.76 -5.09
C VAL A 111 -47.33 -5.44 -5.51
N SER A 112 -46.54 -4.38 -5.69
CA SER A 112 -47.05 -3.08 -6.15
C SER A 112 -47.62 -3.15 -7.57
N TRP A 113 -46.96 -3.85 -8.50
CA TRP A 113 -47.47 -4.06 -9.86
C TRP A 113 -48.76 -4.90 -9.89
N ALA A 114 -48.80 -6.00 -9.13
CA ALA A 114 -49.98 -6.87 -9.06
C ALA A 114 -51.19 -6.14 -8.47
N SER A 115 -51.00 -5.34 -7.42
CA SER A 115 -52.04 -4.53 -6.80
C SER A 115 -52.58 -3.46 -7.75
N ALA A 116 -51.68 -2.77 -8.45
CA ALA A 116 -52.05 -1.77 -9.47
C ALA A 116 -52.83 -2.39 -10.64
N ARG A 117 -52.46 -3.60 -11.08
CA ARG A 117 -53.17 -4.34 -12.13
C ARG A 117 -54.57 -4.74 -11.68
N HIS A 118 -54.74 -5.22 -10.45
CA HIS A 118 -56.03 -5.66 -9.94
C HIS A 118 -57.03 -4.50 -9.79
N LEU A 119 -56.57 -3.35 -9.31
CA LEU A 119 -57.37 -2.11 -9.24
C LEU A 119 -57.79 -1.64 -10.64
N ARG A 120 -56.90 -1.71 -11.64
CA ARG A 120 -57.22 -1.32 -13.03
C ARG A 120 -58.29 -2.20 -13.68
N HIS A 121 -58.39 -3.48 -13.31
CA HIS A 121 -59.44 -4.36 -13.82
C HIS A 121 -60.80 -4.14 -13.12
N ARG A 122 -60.80 -3.64 -11.88
CA ARG A 122 -62.04 -3.40 -11.10
C ARG A 122 -62.71 -2.06 -11.42
N PHE A 123 -61.93 -1.09 -11.90
CA PHE A 123 -62.41 0.27 -12.24
C PHE A 123 -62.55 0.53 -13.75
N ARG A 124 -62.60 -0.54 -14.57
CA ARG A 124 -62.91 -0.41 -16.00
C ARG A 124 -64.44 -0.54 -16.14
N PRO A 125 -65.18 0.54 -16.48
CA PRO A 125 -66.63 0.52 -16.63
C PRO A 125 -67.09 -0.32 -17.82
#